data_AF-A0A3D0NIQ3-F1
#
_entry.id   AF-A0A3D0NIQ3-F1
#
_cell.length_a   1.000
_cell.length_b   1.000
_cell.length_c   1.000
_cell.angle_alpha   90.00
_cell.angle_beta   90.00
_cell.angle_gamma   90.00
#
_symmetry.space_group_name_H-M   'P 1'
#
loop_
_entity.id
_entity.type
_entity.pdbx_description
1 polymer ?
#
loop_
_entity_poly.entity_id
_entity_poly.type
_entity_poly.pdbx_seq_one_letter_code
_entity_poly.pdbx_strand_id
1 'polypeptide(L)' 'GGYIQIECPPHTVHYKDFDIQEEYHEDWDRFDVWRYTSVVEEEVIRAYSMANYPGEKG' A
#
# COMPACT_ATOMS: atom_id res chain seq x y z
N GLY A 1 -11.45 -1.37 -18.13
CA GLY A 1 -11.01 -0.96 -16.79
C GLY A 1 -10.28 0.34 -16.92
N GLY A 2 -10.73 1.40 -16.24
CA GLY A 2 -9.95 2.64 -16.14
C GLY A 2 -8.92 2.53 -15.02
N TYR A 3 -8.04 3.51 -14.92
CA TYR A 3 -7.10 3.66 -13.82
C TYR A 3 -7.24 5.06 -13.22
N ILE A 4 -6.88 5.21 -11.96
CA ILE A 4 -6.70 6.49 -11.29
C ILE A 4 -5.22 6.70 -10.98
N GLN A 5 -4.83 7.95 -10.74
CA GLN A 5 -3.52 8.29 -10.23
C GLN A 5 -3.64 8.65 -8.76
N ILE A 6 -2.75 8.12 -7.94
CA ILE A 6 -2.61 8.48 -6.53
C ILE A 6 -1.32 9.28 -6.40
N GLU A 7 -1.45 10.46 -5.81
CA GLU A 7 -0.34 11.31 -5.39
C GLU A 7 0.10 10.90 -3.98
N CYS A 8 1.40 10.69 -3.82
CA CYS A 8 1.98 10.32 -2.55
C CYS A 8 3.03 11.38 -2.16
N PRO A 9 2.74 12.24 -1.16
CA PRO A 9 3.70 13.23 -0.71
C PRO A 9 4.91 12.55 -0.03
N PRO A 10 6.01 13.27 0.21
CA PRO A 10 7.15 12.75 0.95
C PRO A 10 6.73 12.17 2.31
N HIS A 11 7.16 10.95 2.59
CA HIS A 11 6.76 10.21 3.79
C HIS A 11 7.83 9.21 4.23
N THR A 12 7.76 8.85 5.50
CA THR A 12 8.45 7.67 6.04
C THR A 12 7.41 6.77 6.66
N VAL A 13 7.38 5.51 6.23
CA VAL A 13 6.42 4.51 6.69
C VAL A 13 7.17 3.26 7.11
N HIS A 14 6.81 2.69 8.26
CA HIS A 14 7.36 1.43 8.75
C HIS A 14 6.36 0.31 8.54
N TYR A 15 6.84 -0.83 8.04
CA TYR A 15 5.97 -1.97 7.70
C TYR A 15 5.34 -2.61 8.94
N LYS A 16 6.01 -2.50 10.10
CA LYS A 16 5.47 -2.88 11.42
C LYS A 16 4.20 -2.13 11.85
N ASP A 17 3.92 -0.97 11.26
CA ASP A 17 2.76 -0.15 11.63
C ASP A 17 1.53 -0.47 10.75
N PHE A 18 1.63 -1.43 9.82
CA PHE A 18 0.52 -1.85 8.99
C PHE A 18 -0.48 -2.71 9.77
N ASP A 19 -1.77 -2.43 9.56
CA ASP A 19 -2.87 -3.24 10.09
C ASP A 19 -3.09 -4.44 9.16
N ILE A 20 -2.63 -5.61 9.60
CA ILE A 20 -2.70 -6.87 8.87
C ILE A 20 -3.43 -7.88 9.75
N GLN A 21 -4.41 -8.58 9.20
CA GLN A 21 -5.12 -9.62 9.95
C GLN A 21 -4.16 -10.78 10.32
N GLU A 22 -4.33 -11.34 11.52
CA GLU A 22 -3.47 -12.38 12.09
C GLU A 22 -3.31 -13.61 11.16
N GLU A 23 -4.35 -13.95 10.39
CA GLU A 23 -4.31 -15.06 9.42
C GLU A 23 -3.24 -14.89 8.32
N TYR A 24 -2.76 -13.67 8.08
CA TYR A 24 -1.74 -13.36 7.07
C TYR A 24 -0.34 -13.11 7.67
N HIS A 25 -0.16 -13.23 8.99
CA HIS A 25 1.13 -12.93 9.64
C HIS A 25 2.21 -14.00 9.40
N GLU A 26 1.83 -15.24 9.08
CA GLU A 26 2.77 -16.36 8.94
C GLU A 26 3.94 -16.04 7.98
N ASP A 27 3.63 -15.50 6.80
CA ASP A 27 4.66 -15.11 5.83
C ASP A 27 5.41 -13.84 6.25
N TRP A 28 4.73 -12.90 6.91
CA TRP A 28 5.34 -11.66 7.40
C TRP A 28 6.40 -11.95 8.47
N ASP A 29 6.11 -12.87 9.39
CA ASP A 29 7.03 -13.32 10.43
C ASP A 29 8.17 -14.15 9.84
N ARG A 30 7.84 -15.09 8.95
CA ARG A 30 8.83 -16.00 8.33
C ARG A 30 9.91 -15.24 7.57
N PHE A 31 9.55 -14.18 6.86
CA PHE A 31 10.48 -13.39 6.05
C PHE A 31 10.93 -12.10 6.72
N ASP A 32 10.56 -11.88 7.98
CA ASP A 32 10.87 -10.69 8.76
C ASP A 32 10.50 -9.40 7.98
N VAL A 33 9.29 -9.39 7.40
CA VAL A 33 8.80 -8.30 6.55
C VAL A 33 8.60 -7.01 7.36
N TRP A 34 8.29 -7.14 8.65
CA TRP A 34 8.10 -6.04 9.59
C TRP A 34 9.30 -5.09 9.70
N ARG A 35 10.51 -5.58 9.38
CA ARG A 35 11.75 -4.79 9.45
C ARG A 35 11.82 -3.66 8.43
N TYR A 36 11.04 -3.71 7.36
CA TYR A 36 11.18 -2.77 6.26
C TYR A 36 10.67 -1.38 6.63
N THR A 37 11.38 -0.37 6.11
CA THR A 37 11.00 1.04 6.21
C THR A 37 11.08 1.65 4.82
N SER A 38 10.00 2.26 4.38
CA SER A 38 9.93 3.03 3.14
C SER A 38 10.15 4.50 3.46
N VAL A 39 11.22 5.08 2.92
CA VAL A 39 11.48 6.52 2.99
C VAL A 39 11.39 7.06 1.57
N VAL A 40 10.46 7.98 1.36
CA VAL A 40 10.22 8.65 0.08
C VAL A 40 10.38 10.14 0.33
N GLU A 41 11.42 10.73 -0.25
CA GLU A 41 11.81 12.12 0.00
C GLU A 41 11.16 13.12 -0.98
N GLU A 42 10.59 12.62 -2.07
CA GLU A 42 9.98 13.42 -3.13
C GLU A 42 8.53 13.02 -3.38
N GLU A 43 7.73 13.94 -3.91
CA GLU A 43 6.36 13.64 -4.31
C GLU A 43 6.35 12.67 -5.50
N VAL A 44 5.57 11.59 -5.39
CA VAL A 44 5.49 10.58 -6.43
C VAL A 44 4.05 10.27 -6.81
N ILE A 45 3.83 10.01 -8.10
CA ILE A 45 2.52 9.64 -8.63
C ILE A 45 2.57 8.19 -9.12
N ARG A 46 1.52 7.41 -8.83
CA ARG A 46 1.37 6.02 -9.30
C ARG A 46 -0.04 5.75 -9.81
N ALA A 47 -0.13 4.98 -10.89
CA ALA A 47 -1.41 4.59 -11.48
C ALA A 47 -1.90 3.26 -10.89
N TYR A 48 -3.18 3.21 -10.51
CA TYR A 48 -3.85 2.01 -9.99
C TYR A 48 -5.15 1.74 -10.76
N SER A 49 -5.38 0.49 -11.13
CA SER A 49 -6.60 0.07 -11.84
C SER A 49 -7.82 0.16 -10.93
N MET A 50 -8.93 0.66 -11.46
CA MET A 50 -10.22 0.60 -10.77
C MET A 50 -10.72 -0.85 -10.74
N ALA A 51 -10.90 -1.38 -9.53
CA ALA A 51 -11.39 -2.74 -9.32
C ALA A 51 -12.92 -2.84 -9.43
N ASN A 52 -13.64 -1.76 -9.11
CA ASN A 52 -15.10 -1.69 -9.15
C ASN A 52 -15.63 -1.45 -10.58
N TYR A 53 -16.86 -1.92 -10.84
CA TYR A 53 -17.54 -1.66 -12.10
C TYR A 53 -17.99 -0.18 -12.16
N PRO A 54 -18.01 0.50 -13.33
CA PRO A 54 -18.29 1.94 -13.42
C PRO A 54 -19.62 2.44 -12.83
N GLY A 55 -20.59 1.55 -12.55
CA GLY A 55 -21.87 1.90 -11.91
C GLY A 55 -21.90 1.76 -10.38
N GLU A 56 -20.82 1.25 -9.78
CA GLU A 56 -20.71 1.07 -8.34
C GLU A 56 -20.28 2.40 -7.70
N LYS A 57 -21.21 3.03 -6.98
CA LYS A 57 -20.89 4.20 -6.15
C LYS A 57 -20.30 3.67 -4.84
N GLY A 58 -19.01 3.88 -4.66
CA GLY A 58 -18.35 3.77 -3.35
C GLY A 58 -18.85 4.82 -2.38
#